data_AF-A0A6P1Y3Q2-F1
#
_entry.id   AF-A0A6P1Y3Q2-F1
#
_cell.length_a   1.000
_cell.length_b   1.000
_cell.length_c   1.000
_cell.angle_alpha   90.00
_cell.angle_beta   90.00
_cell.angle_gamma   90.00
#
_symmetry.space_group_name_H-M   'P 1'
#
loop_
_entity.id
_entity.type
_entity.pdbx_description
1 polymer ?
#
loop_
_entity_poly.entity_id
_entity_poly.type
_entity_poly.pdbx_seq_one_letter_code
_entity_poly.pdbx_strand_id
1 'polypeptide(L)'
;MKNRIMIALFIVITALCFAQEASPMYDWAYTEVVTLNGRRFYGAKADSWLSDTFADSYCEQDGYAIVQGYKLHYWLYDTITYHDGDASDIYNNIVPRWVEQLGYVIDFDNIEVYNPNTDLASSVKALMTQRGCDVSVALIATVDYEYVVINEYFAKWRQYKTTIYYLYK
;
A
#
# COMPACT_ATOMS: atom_id res chain seq x y z
N MET A 1 27.37 -1.50 -50.81
CA MET A 1 27.65 -2.83 -50.25
C MET A 1 27.49 -2.77 -48.74
N LYS A 2 26.51 -3.50 -48.20
CA LYS A 2 26.47 -4.21 -46.90
C LYS A 2 27.10 -3.50 -45.66
N ASN A 3 26.25 -3.04 -44.74
CA ASN A 3 25.87 -3.73 -43.50
C ASN A 3 26.96 -3.76 -42.41
N ARG A 4 26.80 -3.00 -41.32
CA ARG A 4 26.32 -3.51 -40.00
C ARG A 4 26.41 -2.48 -38.87
N ILE A 5 25.27 -2.37 -38.18
CA ILE A 5 25.04 -1.80 -36.86
C ILE A 5 25.90 -2.54 -35.83
N MET A 6 26.51 -1.81 -34.90
CA MET A 6 26.76 -2.32 -33.55
C MET A 6 26.63 -1.17 -32.54
N ILE A 7 25.43 -1.08 -31.98
CA ILE A 7 25.13 -0.29 -30.78
C ILE A 7 25.74 -1.06 -29.60
N ALA A 8 26.79 -0.53 -28.99
CA ALA A 8 27.28 -1.02 -27.70
C ALA A 8 26.65 -0.16 -26.60
N LEU A 9 25.65 -0.78 -26.00
CA LEU A 9 24.77 -0.35 -24.94
C LEU A 9 25.56 -0.11 -23.64
N PHE A 10 26.02 1.12 -23.39
CA PHE A 10 26.52 1.51 -22.08
C PHE A 10 25.32 1.92 -21.21
N ILE A 11 24.53 0.94 -20.77
CA ILE A 11 23.60 1.14 -19.64
C ILE A 11 24.50 1.28 -18.42
N VAL A 12 24.83 2.53 -18.09
CA VAL A 12 25.11 2.89 -16.70
C VAL A 12 23.83 2.53 -15.95
N ILE A 13 23.86 1.38 -15.29
CA ILE A 13 22.91 1.03 -14.25
C ILE A 13 23.11 2.10 -13.19
N THR A 14 22.36 3.20 -13.31
CA THR A 14 21.97 3.99 -12.16
C THR A 14 21.27 3.02 -11.22
N ALA A 15 22.04 2.45 -10.30
CA ALA A 15 21.52 1.87 -9.08
C ALA A 15 20.91 3.00 -8.25
N LEU A 16 19.79 3.55 -8.73
CA LEU A 16 18.73 3.96 -7.83
C LEU A 16 18.13 2.64 -7.37
N CYS A 17 18.74 2.05 -6.35
CA CYS A 17 18.07 1.08 -5.51
C CYS A 17 16.91 1.81 -4.84
N PHE A 18 15.82 2.01 -5.58
CA PHE A 18 14.51 1.97 -4.95
C PHE A 18 14.40 0.52 -4.51
N ALA A 19 14.82 0.21 -3.29
CA ALA A 19 14.25 -0.93 -2.60
C ALA A 19 12.75 -0.62 -2.62
N GLN A 20 12.03 -1.22 -3.57
CA GLN A 20 10.59 -1.19 -3.55
C GLN A 20 10.27 -1.97 -2.29
N GLU A 21 9.93 -1.25 -1.22
CA GLU A 21 9.60 -1.88 0.05
C GLU A 21 8.56 -2.97 -0.23
N ALA A 22 8.79 -4.14 0.35
CA ALA A 22 7.85 -5.25 0.21
C ALA A 22 6.46 -4.77 0.64
N SER A 23 5.41 -5.27 -0.01
CA SER A 23 4.07 -4.79 0.31
C SER A 23 3.73 -5.06 1.77
N PRO A 24 2.88 -4.23 2.40
CA PRO A 24 2.46 -4.44 3.78
C PRO A 24 1.88 -5.84 4.05
N MET A 25 1.33 -6.49 3.03
CA MET A 25 0.73 -7.83 3.14
C MET A 25 1.60 -8.96 2.61
N TYR A 26 2.85 -8.70 2.19
CA TYR A 26 3.67 -9.69 1.48
C TYR A 26 3.85 -11.01 2.26
N ASP A 27 4.17 -10.89 3.55
CA ASP A 27 4.38 -12.03 4.45
C ASP A 27 3.12 -12.39 5.27
N TRP A 28 2.03 -11.65 5.12
CA TRP A 28 0.78 -11.97 5.82
C TRP A 28 0.14 -13.23 5.24
N ALA A 29 -0.32 -14.12 6.12
CA ALA A 29 -0.82 -15.43 5.74
C ALA A 29 -2.10 -15.79 6.48
N TYR A 30 -3.03 -16.44 5.78
CA TYR A 30 -3.98 -17.30 6.45
C TYR A 30 -3.33 -18.66 6.75
N THR A 31 -3.32 -19.06 8.03
CA THR A 31 -2.78 -20.36 8.47
C THR A 31 -3.75 -21.52 8.23
N GLU A 32 -5.01 -21.20 7.94
CA GLU A 32 -6.07 -22.13 7.58
C GLU A 32 -6.83 -21.58 6.38
N VAL A 33 -7.56 -22.42 5.64
CA VAL A 33 -8.31 -21.95 4.46
C VAL A 33 -9.50 -21.12 4.91
N VAL A 34 -9.54 -19.85 4.52
CA VAL A 34 -10.66 -18.92 4.78
C VAL A 34 -11.53 -18.79 3.53
N THR A 35 -12.86 -18.79 3.69
CA THR A 35 -13.78 -18.56 2.56
C THR A 35 -14.45 -17.21 2.72
N LEU A 36 -14.18 -16.29 1.79
CA LEU A 36 -14.72 -14.93 1.77
C LEU A 36 -15.48 -14.74 0.44
N ASN A 37 -16.74 -14.30 0.52
CA ASN A 37 -17.60 -14.11 -0.64
C ASN A 37 -17.58 -15.30 -1.65
N GLY A 38 -17.56 -16.53 -1.13
CA GLY A 38 -17.54 -17.76 -1.94
C GLY A 38 -16.18 -18.14 -2.54
N ARG A 39 -15.14 -17.32 -2.39
CA ARG A 39 -13.76 -17.61 -2.81
C ARG A 39 -12.93 -18.07 -1.62
N ARG A 40 -12.02 -19.01 -1.85
CA ARG A 40 -11.16 -19.60 -0.81
C ARG A 40 -9.78 -18.97 -0.87
N PHE A 41 -9.23 -18.57 0.27
CA PHE A 41 -7.91 -17.96 0.39
C PHE A 41 -7.06 -18.73 1.39
N TYR A 42 -5.76 -18.81 1.16
CA TYR A 42 -4.80 -19.50 2.03
C TYR A 42 -3.36 -19.00 1.83
N GLY A 43 -2.58 -18.98 2.91
CA GLY A 43 -1.15 -18.72 2.85
C GLY A 43 -0.76 -17.27 2.55
N ALA A 44 0.54 -17.04 2.42
CA ALA A 44 1.14 -15.75 2.12
C ALA A 44 1.42 -15.56 0.63
N LYS A 45 1.58 -14.29 0.24
CA LYS A 45 2.08 -13.91 -1.08
C LYS A 45 3.54 -14.33 -1.27
N ALA A 46 4.34 -14.30 -0.21
CA ALA A 46 5.73 -14.75 -0.21
C ALA A 46 5.91 -16.24 -0.59
N ASP A 47 4.95 -17.09 -0.20
CA ASP A 47 5.04 -18.54 -0.38
C ASP A 47 4.33 -19.06 -1.64
N SER A 48 3.62 -18.19 -2.36
CA SER A 48 2.73 -18.59 -3.45
C SER A 48 3.10 -17.98 -4.79
N TRP A 49 3.23 -18.86 -5.80
CA TRP A 49 3.24 -18.48 -7.21
C TRP A 49 1.83 -18.44 -7.82
N LEU A 50 0.82 -18.76 -7.02
CA LEU A 50 -0.60 -18.86 -7.39
C LEU A 50 -1.40 -17.73 -6.74
N SER A 51 -2.49 -17.34 -7.39
CA SER A 51 -3.53 -16.48 -6.81
C SER A 51 -4.24 -17.19 -5.65
N ASP A 52 -4.93 -16.42 -4.79
CA ASP A 52 -5.74 -16.86 -3.64
C ASP A 52 -5.00 -16.85 -2.29
N THR A 53 -4.14 -15.86 -2.11
CA THR A 53 -3.39 -15.58 -0.87
C THR A 53 -4.12 -14.62 0.06
N PHE A 54 -3.56 -14.37 1.25
CA PHE A 54 -4.04 -13.30 2.14
C PHE A 54 -4.13 -11.95 1.41
N ALA A 55 -3.07 -11.54 0.68
CA ALA A 55 -3.06 -10.27 -0.05
C ALA A 55 -4.12 -10.22 -1.17
N ASP A 56 -4.39 -11.35 -1.83
CA ASP A 56 -5.44 -11.44 -2.86
C ASP A 56 -6.84 -11.26 -2.26
N SER A 57 -7.04 -11.62 -0.99
CA SER A 57 -8.31 -11.37 -0.29
C SER A 57 -8.58 -9.88 -0.08
N TYR A 58 -7.55 -9.04 -0.10
CA TYR A 58 -7.68 -7.57 -0.07
C TYR A 58 -7.56 -6.94 -1.47
N CYS A 59 -7.52 -7.77 -2.52
CA CYS A 59 -7.27 -7.37 -3.91
C CYS A 59 -6.08 -6.39 -4.01
N GLU A 60 -5.00 -6.68 -3.30
CA GLU A 60 -3.87 -5.75 -3.18
C GLU A 60 -3.31 -5.36 -4.55
N GLN A 61 -3.14 -4.05 -4.74
CA GLN A 61 -2.56 -3.42 -5.93
C GLN A 61 -1.57 -2.33 -5.51
N ASP A 62 -0.84 -1.79 -6.48
CA ASP A 62 0.03 -0.64 -6.28
C ASP A 62 -0.16 0.46 -7.34
N GLY A 63 0.32 1.66 -7.01
CA GLY A 63 0.30 2.78 -7.92
C GLY A 63 1.07 3.99 -7.40
N TYR A 64 1.07 5.06 -8.19
CA TYR A 64 1.74 6.31 -7.86
C TYR A 64 0.80 7.49 -8.03
N ALA A 65 0.88 8.45 -7.11
CA ALA A 65 0.18 9.72 -7.20
C ALA A 65 1.14 10.89 -6.95
N ILE A 66 0.84 12.04 -7.57
CA ILE A 66 1.59 13.28 -7.33
C ILE A 66 0.90 14.05 -6.20
N VAL A 67 1.58 14.26 -5.08
CA VAL A 67 1.08 15.04 -3.94
C VAL A 67 2.07 16.17 -3.67
N GLN A 68 1.59 17.42 -3.74
CA GLN A 68 2.42 18.62 -3.54
C GLN A 68 3.70 18.65 -4.41
N GLY A 69 3.64 18.09 -5.62
CA GLY A 69 4.78 18.02 -6.55
C GLY A 69 5.69 16.79 -6.37
N TYR A 70 5.48 15.97 -5.35
CA TYR A 70 6.23 14.74 -5.11
C TYR A 70 5.49 13.52 -5.65
N LYS A 71 6.21 12.63 -6.34
CA LYS A 71 5.69 11.31 -6.75
C LYS A 71 5.78 10.36 -5.55
N LEU A 72 4.62 9.93 -5.05
CA LEU A 72 4.51 9.01 -3.92
C LEU A 72 3.96 7.67 -4.38
N HIS A 73 4.52 6.58 -3.84
CA HIS A 73 4.05 5.21 -4.04
C HIS A 73 2.92 4.91 -3.04
N TYR A 74 1.90 4.19 -3.50
CA TYR A 74 0.77 3.75 -2.69
C TYR A 74 0.53 2.25 -2.89
N TRP A 75 0.35 1.54 -1.79
CA TRP A 75 -0.34 0.26 -1.76
C TRP A 75 -1.83 0.50 -1.63
N LEU A 76 -2.63 -0.26 -2.38
CA LEU A 76 -4.06 -0.02 -2.56
C LEU A 76 -4.80 -1.32 -2.28
N TYR A 77 -5.91 -1.21 -1.53
CA TYR A 77 -6.69 -2.36 -1.10
C TYR A 77 -8.17 -2.12 -1.38
N ASP A 78 -8.84 -3.15 -1.87
CA ASP A 78 -10.30 -3.23 -1.94
C ASP A 78 -10.76 -4.14 -0.80
N THR A 79 -11.21 -3.51 0.27
CA THR A 79 -11.78 -4.18 1.44
C THR A 79 -13.28 -4.48 1.24
N ILE A 80 -13.92 -3.88 0.23
CA ILE A 80 -15.35 -4.04 -0.01
C ILE A 80 -15.67 -5.43 -0.56
N THR A 81 -14.85 -5.96 -1.48
CA THR A 81 -15.19 -7.20 -2.21
C THR A 81 -15.24 -8.46 -1.32
N TYR A 82 -14.33 -8.57 -0.36
CA TYR A 82 -14.19 -9.79 0.48
C TYR A 82 -14.22 -9.52 1.98
N HIS A 83 -14.08 -8.26 2.42
CA HIS A 83 -14.00 -7.87 3.84
C HIS A 83 -15.10 -6.89 4.26
N ASP A 84 -16.17 -6.77 3.46
CA ASP A 84 -17.34 -5.92 3.75
C ASP A 84 -17.03 -4.44 4.02
N GLY A 85 -15.90 -3.93 3.54
CA GLY A 85 -15.45 -2.56 3.80
C GLY A 85 -14.69 -2.38 5.12
N ASP A 86 -14.32 -3.48 5.80
CA ASP A 86 -13.56 -3.43 7.05
C ASP A 86 -12.05 -3.34 6.79
N ALA A 87 -11.50 -2.16 7.07
CA ALA A 87 -10.07 -1.89 7.00
C ALA A 87 -9.34 -2.08 8.35
N SER A 88 -10.02 -2.58 9.39
CA SER A 88 -9.48 -2.63 10.76
C SER A 88 -8.17 -3.40 10.88
N ASP A 89 -8.06 -4.53 10.20
CA ASP A 89 -6.81 -5.30 10.18
C ASP A 89 -5.66 -4.53 9.52
N ILE A 90 -5.95 -3.69 8.51
CA ILE A 90 -4.92 -2.90 7.84
C ILE A 90 -4.25 -1.94 8.82
N TYR A 91 -5.04 -1.14 9.55
CA TYR A 91 -4.47 -0.11 10.43
C TYR A 91 -4.14 -0.60 11.84
N ASN A 92 -4.73 -1.69 12.35
CA ASN A 92 -4.44 -2.22 13.69
C ASN A 92 -3.32 -3.26 13.70
N ASN A 93 -3.15 -4.01 12.61
CA ASN A 93 -2.32 -5.21 12.61
C ASN A 93 -1.25 -5.16 11.50
N ILE A 94 -1.69 -5.00 10.25
CA ILE A 94 -0.84 -5.15 9.05
C ILE A 94 0.20 -4.03 8.96
N VAL A 95 -0.25 -2.78 8.87
CA VAL A 95 0.65 -1.63 8.71
C VAL A 95 1.58 -1.47 9.90
N PRO A 96 1.12 -1.57 11.18
CA PRO A 96 2.02 -1.45 12.31
C PRO A 96 3.17 -2.47 12.30
N ARG A 97 2.87 -3.76 12.07
CA ARG A 97 3.92 -4.79 12.02
C ARG A 97 4.83 -4.63 10.81
N TRP A 98 4.28 -4.22 9.68
CA TRP A 98 5.06 -3.98 8.48
C TRP A 98 6.12 -2.88 8.69
N VAL A 99 5.74 -1.73 9.28
CA VAL A 99 6.73 -0.67 9.55
C VAL A 99 7.76 -1.09 10.61
N GLU A 100 7.37 -1.87 11.61
CA GLU A 100 8.31 -2.46 12.59
C GLU A 100 9.32 -3.40 11.93
N GLN A 101 8.89 -4.22 10.96
CA GLN A 101 9.78 -5.09 10.18
C GLN A 101 10.78 -4.30 9.33
N LEU A 102 10.42 -3.10 8.90
CA LEU A 102 11.32 -2.16 8.22
C LEU A 102 12.30 -1.45 9.19
N GLY A 103 12.22 -1.76 10.49
CA GLY A 103 13.08 -1.21 11.54
C GLY A 103 12.59 0.10 12.14
N TYR A 104 11.33 0.50 11.89
CA TYR A 104 10.74 1.68 12.52
C TYR A 104 10.13 1.36 13.88
N VAL A 105 10.07 2.37 14.74
CA VAL A 105 9.22 2.42 15.92
C VAL A 105 8.09 3.42 15.67
N ILE A 106 6.86 3.02 15.95
CA ILE A 106 5.69 3.88 15.83
C ILE A 106 5.57 4.73 17.10
N ASP A 107 5.38 6.02 16.91
CA ASP A 107 4.98 6.92 17.97
C ASP A 107 3.47 6.83 18.19
N PHE A 108 3.08 5.86 19.02
CA PHE A 108 1.68 5.61 19.37
C PHE A 108 1.04 6.78 20.15
N ASP A 109 1.84 7.67 20.75
CA ASP A 109 1.33 8.82 21.51
C ASP A 109 0.88 9.96 20.60
N ASN A 110 1.37 10.03 19.36
CA ASN A 110 1.11 11.12 18.41
C ASN A 110 0.39 10.68 17.12
N ILE A 111 -0.47 9.67 17.19
CA ILE A 111 -1.29 9.24 16.04
C ILE A 111 -2.30 10.34 15.68
N GLU A 112 -2.26 10.80 14.43
CA GLU A 112 -3.23 11.77 13.91
C GLU A 112 -4.35 11.08 13.13
N VAL A 113 -5.60 11.48 13.39
CA VAL A 113 -6.78 10.98 12.67
C VAL A 113 -7.63 12.15 12.18
N TYR A 114 -7.84 12.21 10.87
CA TYR A 114 -8.69 13.19 10.20
C TYR A 114 -9.94 12.50 9.66
N ASN A 115 -11.10 12.74 10.27
CA ASN A 115 -12.38 12.13 9.86
C ASN A 115 -13.56 13.09 10.09
N PRO A 116 -14.16 13.68 9.02
CA PRO A 116 -13.79 13.49 7.62
C PRO A 116 -12.50 14.25 7.24
N ASN A 117 -11.69 13.69 6.35
CA ASN A 117 -10.63 14.41 5.65
C ASN A 117 -11.18 15.03 4.36
N THR A 118 -11.38 16.34 4.36
CA THR A 118 -11.81 17.09 3.16
C THR A 118 -10.65 17.41 2.21
N ASP A 119 -9.42 17.39 2.72
CA ASP A 119 -8.23 17.95 2.07
C ASP A 119 -7.30 16.89 1.47
N LEU A 120 -7.73 15.62 1.46
CA LEU A 120 -7.00 14.56 0.76
C LEU A 120 -6.79 14.93 -0.72
N ALA A 121 -5.54 14.81 -1.18
CA ALA A 121 -5.14 15.20 -2.52
C ALA A 121 -5.97 14.53 -3.61
N SER A 122 -6.43 15.32 -4.59
CA SER A 122 -7.28 14.83 -5.70
C SER A 122 -6.62 13.71 -6.51
N SER A 123 -5.29 13.69 -6.61
CA SER A 123 -4.53 12.64 -7.29
C SER A 123 -4.64 11.29 -6.57
N VAL A 124 -4.66 11.28 -5.25
CA VAL A 124 -4.85 10.06 -4.43
C VAL A 124 -6.28 9.55 -4.55
N LYS A 125 -7.26 10.46 -4.45
CA LYS A 125 -8.69 10.15 -4.69
C LYS A 125 -8.90 9.52 -6.08
N ALA A 126 -8.27 10.10 -7.10
CA ALA A 126 -8.34 9.60 -8.47
C ALA A 126 -7.67 8.23 -8.63
N LEU A 127 -6.50 8.02 -8.01
CA LEU A 127 -5.79 6.74 -8.04
C LEU A 127 -6.65 5.63 -7.40
N MET A 128 -7.17 5.86 -6.19
CA MET A 128 -8.06 4.92 -5.50
C MET A 128 -9.29 4.57 -6.35
N THR A 129 -9.95 5.59 -6.92
CA THR A 129 -11.11 5.40 -7.80
C THR A 129 -10.76 4.60 -9.06
N GLN A 130 -9.63 4.90 -9.70
CA GLN A 130 -9.19 4.21 -10.93
C GLN A 130 -8.89 2.73 -10.68
N ARG A 131 -8.39 2.39 -9.49
CA ARG A 131 -8.04 1.01 -9.11
C ARG A 131 -9.19 0.23 -8.47
N GLY A 132 -10.31 0.91 -8.20
CA GLY A 132 -11.46 0.32 -7.51
C GLY A 132 -11.16 -0.01 -6.05
N CYS A 133 -10.28 0.76 -5.40
CA CYS A 133 -9.84 0.52 -4.03
C CYS A 133 -10.42 1.58 -3.09
N ASP A 134 -10.76 1.17 -1.89
CA ASP A 134 -11.28 2.03 -0.82
C ASP A 134 -10.22 2.34 0.24
N VAL A 135 -9.09 1.64 0.26
CA VAL A 135 -7.96 1.95 1.14
C VAL A 135 -6.70 2.23 0.33
N SER A 136 -5.92 3.21 0.78
CA SER A 136 -4.56 3.47 0.29
C SER A 136 -3.59 3.64 1.45
N VAL A 137 -2.38 3.11 1.30
CA VAL A 137 -1.30 3.20 2.29
C VAL A 137 -0.06 3.75 1.59
N ALA A 138 0.62 4.71 2.20
CA ALA A 138 1.92 5.19 1.72
C ALA A 138 2.88 5.39 2.89
N LEU A 139 4.10 4.91 2.75
CA LEU A 139 5.22 5.26 3.61
C LEU A 139 5.92 6.48 3.00
N ILE A 140 6.02 7.54 3.78
CA ILE A 140 6.58 8.82 3.36
C ILE A 140 7.81 9.09 4.22
N ALA A 141 8.97 9.10 3.57
CA ALA A 141 10.23 9.50 4.18
C ALA A 141 10.65 10.86 3.63
N THR A 142 10.75 11.85 4.51
CA THR A 142 11.29 13.18 4.21
C THR A 142 12.58 13.40 5.00
N VAL A 143 13.24 14.55 4.80
CA VAL A 143 14.45 14.89 5.56
C VAL A 143 14.15 15.09 7.05
N ASP A 144 12.96 15.59 7.37
CA ASP A 144 12.61 16.01 8.72
C ASP A 144 11.76 14.97 9.47
N TYR A 145 10.96 14.19 8.75
CA TYR A 145 10.01 13.24 9.34
C TYR A 145 9.80 12.02 8.45
N GLU A 146 9.56 10.87 9.08
CA GLU A 146 9.10 9.64 8.44
C GLU A 146 7.75 9.26 9.04
N TYR A 147 6.79 8.89 8.18
CA TYR A 147 5.45 8.53 8.62
C TYR A 147 4.79 7.60 7.62
N VAL A 148 3.86 6.76 8.08
CA VAL A 148 2.94 6.03 7.21
C VAL A 148 1.57 6.68 7.29
N VAL A 149 0.95 6.89 6.13
CA VAL A 149 -0.39 7.43 5.98
C VAL A 149 -1.32 6.37 5.42
N ILE A 150 -2.49 6.23 6.03
CA ILE A 150 -3.57 5.34 5.60
C ILE A 150 -4.78 6.20 5.28
N ASN A 151 -5.31 6.12 4.06
CA ASN A 151 -6.56 6.76 3.67
C ASN A 151 -7.63 5.72 3.39
N GLU A 152 -8.80 5.90 4.00
CA GLU A 152 -9.98 5.04 3.87
C GLU A 152 -11.11 5.84 3.22
N TYR A 153 -11.81 5.27 2.24
CA TYR A 153 -13.02 5.85 1.63
C TYR A 153 -14.27 5.12 2.12
N PHE A 154 -15.07 5.79 2.94
CA PHE A 154 -16.32 5.23 3.41
C PHE A 154 -17.45 5.49 2.40
N ALA A 155 -17.76 4.51 1.56
CA ALA A 155 -18.77 4.62 0.52
C ALA A 155 -20.16 5.06 1.05
N LYS A 156 -20.56 4.56 2.23
CA LYS A 156 -21.84 4.91 2.88
C LYS A 156 -21.99 6.40 3.15
N TRP A 157 -20.92 7.06 3.61
CA TRP A 157 -20.91 8.47 3.97
C TRP A 157 -20.26 9.37 2.90
N ARG A 158 -19.72 8.77 1.83
CA ARG A 158 -19.03 9.45 0.72
C ARG A 158 -17.92 10.38 1.21
N GLN A 159 -17.15 9.93 2.19
CA GLN A 159 -16.12 10.72 2.84
C GLN A 159 -14.83 9.90 3.01
N TYR A 160 -13.71 10.61 3.16
CA TYR A 160 -12.42 10.01 3.45
C TYR A 160 -12.10 10.14 4.94
N LYS A 161 -11.38 9.16 5.47
CA LYS A 161 -10.65 9.25 6.73
C LYS A 161 -9.17 9.06 6.43
N THR A 162 -8.33 9.79 7.14
CA THR A 162 -6.88 9.62 7.08
C THR A 162 -6.34 9.36 8.48
N THR A 163 -5.49 8.35 8.61
CA THR A 163 -4.73 8.02 9.83
C THR A 163 -3.25 8.16 9.51
N ILE A 164 -2.49 8.83 10.37
CA ILE A 164 -1.05 9.04 10.23
C ILE A 164 -0.35 8.46 11.44
N TYR A 165 0.63 7.60 11.19
CA TYR A 165 1.56 7.07 12.20
C TYR A 165 2.94 7.67 11.96
N TYR A 166 3.43 8.46 12.90
CA TYR A 166 4.81 8.95 12.87
C TYR A 166 5.78 7.84 13.24
N LEU A 167 6.93 7.82 12.56
CA LEU A 167 7.90 6.73 12.61
C LEU A 167 9.29 7.26 12.98
N TYR A 168 10.02 6.46 13.76
CA TYR A 168 11.38 6.74 14.20
C TYR A 168 12.29 5.54 13.91
N LYS A 169 13.56 5.79 13.60
CA LYS A 169 14.61 4.77 13.41
C LYS A 169 15.70 4.93 14.45
#